data_AF-A0A7X7B6G5-F1
#
_entry.id   AF-A0A7X7B6G5-F1
#
_cell.length_a   1.000
_cell.length_b   1.000
_cell.length_c   1.000
_cell.angle_alpha   90.00
_cell.angle_beta   90.00
_cell.angle_gamma   90.00
#
_symmetry.space_group_name_H-M   'P 1'
#
loop_
_entity.id
_entity.type
_entity.pdbx_description
1 polymer ?
#
loop_
_entity_poly.entity_id
_entity_poly.type
_entity_poly.pdbx_seq_one_letter_code
_entity_poly.pdbx_strand_id
1 'polypeptide(L)'
;MTLMASQYGHYISLGSCRLCKPCKCKQGKPCAHPDKMSYSFEAMGVDVGALVEHFFKSTLLWYKPKCLPEYTSVVRGLLSSKKIPLNDLHIEYIRFVK
;
A
#
# COMPACT_ATOMS: atom_id res chain seq x y z
N MET A 1 -9.63 5.95 -7.48
CA MET A 1 -8.70 5.76 -6.34
C MET A 1 -8.71 6.84 -5.26
N THR A 2 -9.36 8.01 -5.39
CA THR A 2 -9.45 8.98 -4.25
C THR A 2 -10.80 8.91 -3.52
N LEU A 3 -11.88 8.57 -4.24
CA LEU A 3 -13.24 8.51 -3.69
C LEU A 3 -13.40 7.51 -2.54
N MET A 4 -12.83 6.31 -2.69
CA MET A 4 -12.97 5.25 -1.67
C MET A 4 -12.23 5.58 -0.38
N ALA A 5 -11.09 6.27 -0.42
CA ALA A 5 -10.48 6.78 0.82
C ALA A 5 -11.36 7.87 1.43
N SER A 6 -11.76 8.88 0.67
CA SER A 6 -12.61 9.95 1.23
C SER A 6 -13.92 9.44 1.84
N GLN A 7 -14.43 8.30 1.37
CA GLN A 7 -15.68 7.71 1.84
C GLN A 7 -15.51 6.65 2.95
N TYR A 8 -14.51 5.78 2.82
CA TYR A 8 -14.38 4.58 3.64
C TYR A 8 -13.14 4.59 4.54
N GLY A 9 -12.10 5.37 4.25
CA GLY A 9 -10.99 5.56 5.18
C GLY A 9 -9.65 5.92 4.54
N HIS A 10 -8.58 5.23 4.92
CA HIS A 10 -7.22 5.65 4.56
C HIS A 10 -6.53 4.65 3.65
N TYR A 11 -6.00 5.14 2.54
CA TYR A 11 -5.12 4.32 1.70
C TYR A 11 -3.76 4.15 2.35
N ILE A 12 -3.28 2.92 2.32
CA ILE A 12 -1.89 2.57 2.59
C ILE A 12 -1.28 1.99 1.31
N SER A 13 -0.02 2.35 1.06
CA SER A 13 0.69 1.94 -0.15
C SER A 13 2.05 1.37 0.18
N LEU A 14 2.55 0.51 -0.69
CA LEU A 14 3.89 -0.04 -0.56
C LEU A 14 4.98 1.01 -0.81
N GLY A 15 6.05 0.91 -0.02
CA GLY A 15 7.31 1.60 -0.23
C GLY A 15 7.55 2.82 0.66
N SER A 16 8.79 3.30 0.64
CA SER A 16 9.20 4.48 1.40
C SER A 16 8.54 5.75 0.86
N CYS A 17 8.00 6.57 1.75
CA CYS A 17 7.54 7.92 1.45
C CYS A 17 8.61 8.72 0.67
N ARG A 18 8.19 9.40 -0.41
CA ARG A 18 9.06 10.20 -1.28
C ARG A 18 8.79 11.71 -1.20
N LEU A 19 7.95 12.16 -0.26
CA LEU A 19 7.54 13.57 -0.13
C LEU A 19 8.70 14.48 0.30
N CYS A 20 9.65 13.97 1.09
CA CYS A 20 10.85 14.70 1.49
C CYS A 20 12.11 13.86 1.25
N LYS A 21 13.24 14.53 0.96
CA LYS A 21 14.55 13.91 0.74
C LYS A 21 15.64 14.72 1.47
N PRO A 22 16.36 14.16 2.45
CA PRO A 22 16.08 12.91 3.17
C PRO A 22 14.78 12.97 4.01
N CYS A 23 14.21 11.82 4.35
CA CYS A 23 13.00 11.74 5.18
C CYS A 23 13.28 12.24 6.62
N LYS A 24 12.49 13.20 7.13
CA LYS A 24 12.64 13.70 8.50
C LYS A 24 12.42 12.63 9.58
N CYS A 25 11.48 11.70 9.35
CA CYS A 25 11.23 10.59 10.27
C CYS A 25 12.47 9.69 10.45
N LYS A 26 13.28 9.51 9.38
CA LYS A 26 14.56 8.76 9.48
C LYS A 26 15.63 9.47 10.31
N GLN A 27 15.43 10.75 10.62
CA GLN A 27 16.30 11.54 11.48
C GLN A 27 15.74 11.70 12.90
N GLY A 28 14.70 10.93 13.27
CA GLY A 28 14.02 11.06 14.56
C GLY A 28 13.17 12.33 14.70
N LYS A 29 12.89 13.05 13.60
CA LYS A 29 12.07 14.27 13.59
C LYS A 29 10.66 13.99 13.08
N PRO A 30 9.64 14.78 13.48
CA PRO A 30 8.30 14.67 12.91
C PRO A 30 8.28 14.81 11.38
N CYS A 31 7.28 14.20 10.74
CA CYS A 31 7.07 14.31 9.31
C CYS A 31 6.94 15.78 8.87
N ALA A 32 7.58 16.15 7.76
CA ALA A 32 7.46 17.50 7.19
C ALA A 32 6.10 17.75 6.49
N HIS A 33 5.35 16.69 6.20
CA HIS A 33 4.09 16.74 5.45
C HIS A 33 3.05 15.82 6.10
N PRO A 34 2.65 16.07 7.36
CA PRO A 34 1.73 15.19 8.09
C PRO A 34 0.41 14.96 7.34
N ASP A 35 -0.15 16.00 6.72
CA ASP A 35 -1.46 15.91 6.03
C ASP A 35 -1.42 15.13 4.71
N LYS A 36 -0.22 14.90 4.16
CA LYS A 36 -0.01 14.18 2.88
C LYS A 36 0.61 12.82 3.09
N MET A 37 1.04 12.51 4.31
CA MET A 37 1.72 11.28 4.65
C MET A 37 0.73 10.11 4.58
N SER A 38 1.15 9.02 3.94
CA SER A 38 0.52 7.70 4.06
C SER A 38 1.47 6.75 4.79
N TYR A 39 0.90 5.72 5.40
CA TYR A 39 1.67 4.62 5.99
C TYR A 39 1.88 3.50 4.96
N SER A 40 3.00 2.79 5.09
CA SER A 40 3.18 1.50 4.42
C SER A 40 2.66 0.36 5.32
N PHE A 41 2.51 -0.83 4.76
CA PHE A 41 2.16 -2.02 5.53
C PHE A 41 3.17 -2.28 6.66
N GLU A 42 4.46 -2.17 6.33
CA GLU A 42 5.58 -2.43 7.24
C GLU A 42 5.64 -1.38 8.35
N ALA A 43 5.32 -0.12 8.05
CA ALA A 43 5.23 0.94 9.06
C ALA A 43 4.13 0.68 10.11
N MET A 44 3.16 -0.17 9.78
CA MET A 44 2.10 -0.63 10.69
C MET A 44 2.40 -1.99 11.33
N GLY A 45 3.58 -2.58 11.08
CA GLY A 45 3.96 -3.90 11.57
C GLY A 45 3.36 -5.07 10.78
N VAL A 46 2.85 -4.83 9.57
CA VAL A 46 2.31 -5.89 8.70
C VAL A 46 3.42 -6.41 7.79
N ASP A 47 3.66 -7.72 7.85
CA ASP A 47 4.42 -8.42 6.81
C ASP A 47 3.53 -8.60 5.58
N VAL A 48 3.76 -7.77 4.57
CA VAL A 48 2.96 -7.80 3.35
C VAL A 48 3.21 -9.05 2.51
N GLY A 49 4.42 -9.64 2.58
CA GLY A 49 4.73 -10.89 1.89
C GLY A 49 3.89 -12.03 2.42
N ALA A 50 3.91 -12.20 3.75
CA ALA A 50 3.10 -13.20 4.44
C ALA A 50 1.60 -12.96 4.26
N LEU A 51 1.15 -11.69 4.27
CA LEU A 51 -0.24 -11.33 4.02
C LEU A 51 -0.68 -11.78 2.62
N VAL A 52 0.13 -11.49 1.60
CA VAL A 52 -0.22 -11.85 0.22
C VAL A 52 -0.26 -13.37 0.03
N GLU A 53 0.71 -14.07 0.61
CA GLU A 53 0.74 -15.54 0.59
C GLU A 53 -0.47 -16.13 1.30
N HIS A 54 -0.86 -15.57 2.45
CA HIS A 54 -1.98 -16.06 3.23
C HIS A 54 -3.32 -15.92 2.48
N PHE A 55 -3.62 -14.74 1.95
CA PHE A 55 -4.92 -14.43 1.35
C PHE A 55 -5.04 -14.76 -0.13
N PHE A 56 -3.97 -14.54 -0.91
CA PHE A 56 -4.00 -14.68 -2.38
C PHE A 56 -3.25 -15.92 -2.88
N LYS A 57 -2.64 -16.71 -1.96
CA LYS A 57 -1.84 -17.89 -2.31
C LYS A 57 -0.78 -17.59 -3.37
N SER A 58 -0.25 -16.37 -3.33
CA SER A 58 0.69 -15.81 -4.29
C SER A 58 1.92 -15.29 -3.54
N THR A 59 3.07 -15.27 -4.19
CA THR A 59 4.33 -14.81 -3.58
C THR A 59 4.65 -13.40 -4.04
N LEU A 60 5.05 -12.51 -3.12
CA LEU A 60 5.64 -11.23 -3.51
C LEU A 60 7.11 -11.42 -3.87
N LEU A 61 7.47 -11.07 -5.10
CA LEU A 61 8.85 -11.08 -5.56
C LEU A 61 9.50 -9.70 -5.37
N TRP A 62 10.69 -9.71 -4.77
CA TRP A 62 11.49 -8.51 -4.53
C TRP A 62 12.64 -8.41 -5.54
N TYR A 63 13.01 -7.18 -5.90
CA TYR A 63 14.16 -6.92 -6.75
C TYR A 63 15.46 -7.39 -6.06
N LYS A 64 16.29 -8.10 -6.81
CA LYS A 64 17.63 -8.52 -6.38
C LYS A 64 18.69 -7.84 -7.25
N PRO A 65 19.92 -7.63 -6.75
CA PRO A 65 20.99 -7.05 -7.55
C PRO A 65 21.20 -7.83 -8.87
N LYS A 66 21.18 -7.12 -10.00
CA LYS A 66 21.36 -7.66 -11.36
C LYS A 66 20.33 -8.74 -11.78
N CYS A 67 19.21 -8.87 -11.07
CA CYS A 67 18.19 -9.87 -11.37
C CYS A 67 16.79 -9.25 -11.24
N LEU A 68 16.05 -9.27 -12.35
CA LEU A 68 14.65 -8.85 -12.37
C LEU A 68 13.77 -10.01 -11.86
N PRO A 69 12.71 -9.72 -11.10
CA PRO A 69 11.74 -10.75 -10.73
C PRO A 69 10.96 -11.19 -11.97
N GLU A 70 10.41 -12.40 -11.93
CA GLU A 70 9.57 -12.95 -13.00
C GLU A 70 8.35 -12.09 -13.29
N TYR A 71 7.79 -11.48 -12.25
CA TYR A 71 6.70 -10.52 -12.32
C TYR A 71 6.87 -9.40 -11.30
N THR A 72 6.17 -8.30 -11.54
CA THR A 72 6.06 -7.21 -10.57
C THR A 72 4.64 -7.18 -10.00
N SER A 73 4.55 -6.88 -8.72
CA SER A 73 3.26 -6.83 -8.03
C SER A 73 3.18 -5.54 -7.22
N VAL A 74 1.99 -4.96 -7.16
CA VAL A 74 1.70 -3.80 -6.32
C VAL A 74 0.53 -4.16 -5.41
N VAL A 75 0.79 -4.15 -4.12
CA VAL A 75 -0.25 -4.27 -3.08
C VAL A 75 -0.61 -2.86 -2.60
N ARG A 76 -1.91 -2.63 -2.43
CA ARG A 76 -2.45 -1.43 -1.77
C ARG A 76 -3.53 -1.88 -0.81
N GLY A 77 -3.65 -1.16 0.30
CA GLY A 77 -4.66 -1.41 1.32
C GLY A 77 -5.57 -0.21 1.48
N LEU A 78 -6.83 -0.46 1.82
CA LEU A 78 -7.77 0.55 2.29
C LEU A 78 -8.15 0.18 3.73
N LEU A 79 -7.70 1.01 4.66
CA LEU A 79 -8.05 0.87 6.08
C LEU A 79 -9.39 1.55 6.30
N SER A 80 -10.35 0.81 6.83
CA SER A 80 -11.70 1.30 7.11
C SER A 80 -12.17 0.79 8.47
N SER A 81 -12.77 1.68 9.26
CA SER A 81 -13.49 1.30 10.48
C SER A 81 -14.90 0.77 10.18
N LYS A 82 -15.35 0.90 8.93
CA LYS A 82 -16.65 0.46 8.44
C LYS A 82 -16.49 -0.76 7.56
N LYS A 83 -17.45 -1.67 7.60
CA LYS A 83 -17.55 -2.74 6.61
C LYS A 83 -17.86 -2.11 5.24
N ILE A 84 -17.05 -2.42 4.23
CA ILE A 84 -17.25 -1.92 2.88
C ILE A 84 -18.16 -2.90 2.13
N PRO A 85 -19.32 -2.47 1.61
CA PRO A 85 -20.19 -3.30 0.80
C PRO A 85 -19.47 -3.82 -0.45
N LEU A 86 -19.67 -5.10 -0.80
CA LEU A 86 -19.01 -5.72 -1.98
C LEU A 86 -19.33 -4.97 -3.29
N ASN A 87 -20.53 -4.40 -3.40
CA ASN A 87 -20.95 -3.63 -4.57
C ASN A 87 -20.08 -2.39 -4.79
N ASP A 88 -19.55 -1.81 -3.72
CA ASP A 88 -18.67 -0.63 -3.79
C ASP A 88 -17.24 -1.00 -4.17
N LEU A 89 -16.83 -2.26 -3.91
CA LEU A 89 -15.52 -2.80 -4.31
C LEU A 89 -15.47 -3.15 -5.80
N HIS A 90 -16.61 -3.49 -6.40
CA HIS A 90 -16.70 -4.02 -7.77
C HIS A 90 -16.35 -2.98 -8.86
N ILE A 91 -16.39 -1.68 -8.53
CA ILE A 91 -16.22 -0.57 -9.49
C ILE A 91 -14.75 -0.40 -9.95
N GLU A 92 -13.74 -0.88 -9.21
CA GLU A 92 -12.32 -0.71 -9.60
C GLU A 92 -11.62 -1.99 -10.09
N TYR A 93 -12.21 -3.19 -9.94
CA TYR A 93 -11.48 -4.46 -10.18
C TYR A 93 -11.28 -4.83 -11.67
N ILE A 94 -12.10 -4.33 -12.59
CA ILE A 94 -12.07 -4.76 -14.02
C ILE A 94 -11.35 -3.76 -14.95
N ARG A 95 -11.00 -2.55 -14.49
CA ARG A 95 -10.41 -1.54 -15.39
C ARG A 95 -8.90 -1.68 -15.67
N PHE A 96 -8.18 -2.54 -14.95
CA PHE A 96 -6.71 -2.63 -15.05
C PHE A 96 -6.17 -4.02 -15.41
N VAL A 97 -7.03 -4.97 -15.80
CA VAL A 97 -6.62 -6.31 -16.32
C VAL A 97 -6.87 -6.39 -17.83
N LYS A 98 -6.62 -5.30 -18.56
CA LYS A 98 -6.47 -5.32 -20.02
C LYS A 98 -5.06 -4.87 -20.38
#